data_AF-A0A7S1BK98-F1
#
_entry.id   AF-A0A7S1BK98-F1
#
_cell.length_a   1.000
_cell.length_b   1.000
_cell.length_c   1.000
_cell.angle_alpha   90.00
_cell.angle_beta   90.00
_cell.angle_gamma   90.00
#
_symmetry.space_group_name_H-M   'P 1'
#
loop_
_entity.id
_entity.type
_entity.pdbx_description
1 polymer ?
#
loop_
_entity_poly.entity_id
_entity_poly.type
_entity_poly.pdbx_seq_one_letter_code
_entity_poly.pdbx_strand_id
1 'polypeptide(L)'
;KCQHLFPHQSDNTTLDHQVEQIDYKVDADYLLNEIQTDIRSAAKYAAEDEMKKRAIHEASDYDDFRARVACASDGLRPVGRDEMQQLIRPGDRSGETRNGTKNSFYIKECPTMNRRGERTRTGRMRKGRPGSDNRRLGDSNVKDDILPSKPPRNFAEFKRDWKSIRNDKTKFRYLSSCLPTPELAVSELFRTEIDADSLGEILETLSFGVSQRNISMEDDVVGVQDNSLFQNDDILLKLVLGWILALPGCHRFLINILFLTKNQREVLASIIAWLETRNFTEILIRSENANQVSSFTKYKECTAKEIIDKIKWYYYAATS
;
A
#
# COMPACT_ATOMS: atom_id res chain seq x y z
N LYS A 1 19.80 41.38 -53.83
CA LYS A 1 20.47 42.39 -52.97
C LYS A 1 19.58 42.67 -51.77
N CYS A 2 19.60 41.80 -50.77
CA CYS A 2 19.09 42.08 -49.42
C CYS A 2 20.06 41.38 -48.46
N GLN A 3 21.12 42.09 -48.13
CA GLN A 3 22.05 41.79 -47.04
C GLN A 3 21.79 42.83 -45.94
N HIS A 4 22.07 42.45 -44.68
CA HIS A 4 21.91 43.22 -43.42
C HIS A 4 20.50 43.08 -42.80
N LEU A 5 20.28 42.73 -41.53
CA LEU A 5 21.12 42.70 -40.32
C LEU A 5 20.65 41.56 -39.39
N PHE A 6 21.59 40.77 -38.85
CA PHE A 6 21.42 40.11 -37.56
C PHE A 6 22.59 40.56 -36.66
N PRO A 7 22.34 41.16 -35.49
CA PRO A 7 23.41 41.45 -34.55
C PRO A 7 23.82 40.16 -33.84
N HIS A 8 25.06 39.73 -34.09
CA HIS A 8 25.77 38.81 -33.22
C HIS A 8 26.03 39.51 -31.87
N GLN A 9 25.24 39.19 -30.85
CA GLN A 9 25.62 39.40 -29.46
C GLN A 9 26.22 38.09 -28.93
N SER A 10 27.55 38.03 -28.97
CA SER A 10 28.35 37.02 -28.30
C SER A 10 28.79 37.57 -26.95
N ASP A 11 27.89 37.56 -25.96
CA ASP A 11 28.25 37.83 -24.57
C ASP A 11 28.56 36.51 -23.87
N ASN A 12 29.80 36.06 -24.06
CA ASN A 12 30.45 35.07 -23.22
C ASN A 12 30.66 35.71 -21.84
N THR A 13 29.63 35.66 -21.00
CA THR A 13 29.78 35.88 -19.56
C THR A 13 30.19 34.56 -18.95
N THR A 14 31.51 34.38 -18.83
CA THR A 14 32.14 33.36 -18.00
C THR A 14 31.72 33.63 -16.55
N LEU A 15 30.57 33.09 -16.16
CA LEU A 15 30.18 32.92 -14.77
C LEU A 15 31.12 31.86 -14.20
N ASP A 16 32.22 32.34 -13.61
CA ASP A 16 33.01 31.59 -12.64
C ASP A 16 32.09 31.21 -11.48
N HIS A 17 31.37 30.10 -11.66
CA HIS A 17 30.78 29.37 -10.55
C HIS A 17 31.94 28.87 -9.70
N GLN A 18 32.26 29.64 -8.67
CA GLN A 18 32.91 29.15 -7.47
C GLN A 18 31.99 28.06 -6.89
N VAL A 19 32.11 26.85 -7.44
CA VAL A 19 31.63 25.64 -6.79
C VAL A 19 32.52 25.53 -5.56
N GLU A 20 32.08 26.12 -4.45
CA GLU A 20 32.57 25.73 -3.14
C GLU A 20 32.47 24.21 -3.10
N GLN A 21 33.63 23.55 -3.10
CA GLN A 21 33.71 22.14 -2.78
C GLN A 21 33.24 22.04 -1.34
N ILE A 22 31.93 21.81 -1.18
CA ILE A 22 31.35 21.42 0.08
C ILE A 22 31.94 20.05 0.36
N ASP A 23 32.99 20.02 1.15
CA ASP A 23 33.63 18.81 1.63
C ASP A 23 32.64 18.14 2.59
N TYR A 24 31.76 17.30 2.04
CA TYR A 24 30.78 16.54 2.80
C TYR A 24 31.53 15.50 3.62
N LYS A 25 31.99 15.91 4.79
CA LYS A 25 32.58 15.01 5.77
C LYS A 25 31.46 14.15 6.36
N VAL A 26 31.29 12.96 5.81
CA VAL A 26 30.35 11.97 6.31
C VAL A 26 30.79 11.55 7.72
N ASP A 27 29.91 11.77 8.69
CA ASP A 27 30.12 11.36 10.07
C ASP A 27 29.91 9.84 10.20
N ALA A 28 31.01 9.10 10.06
CA ALA A 28 31.00 7.64 10.11
C ALA A 28 30.53 7.10 11.47
N ASP A 29 30.76 7.83 12.56
CA ASP A 29 30.38 7.39 13.90
C ASP A 29 28.87 7.52 14.12
N TYR A 30 28.26 8.58 13.58
CA TYR A 30 26.81 8.72 13.57
C TYR A 30 26.14 7.58 12.79
N LEU A 31 26.61 7.31 11.56
CA LEU A 31 26.06 6.23 10.74
C LEU A 31 26.21 4.85 11.38
N LEU A 32 27.35 4.60 12.05
CA LEU A 32 27.59 3.34 12.74
C LEU A 32 26.64 3.15 13.94
N ASN A 33 26.36 4.22 14.70
CA ASN A 33 25.40 4.19 15.79
C ASN A 33 23.95 3.96 15.30
N GLU A 34 23.58 4.56 14.17
CA GLU A 34 22.28 4.37 13.54
C GLU A 34 22.11 2.90 13.09
N ILE A 35 23.09 2.36 12.36
CA ILE A 35 23.10 0.95 11.92
C ILE A 35 23.01 0.01 13.12
N GLN A 36 23.75 0.26 14.21
CA GLN A 36 23.67 -0.58 15.41
C GLN A 36 22.29 -0.52 16.08
N THR A 37 21.64 0.64 16.06
CA THR A 37 20.29 0.81 16.60
C THR A 37 19.27 0.01 15.80
N ASP A 38 19.40 0.02 14.47
CA ASP A 38 18.54 -0.74 13.57
C ASP A 38 18.73 -2.26 13.71
N ILE A 39 19.97 -2.72 13.87
CA ILE A 39 20.23 -4.15 14.11
C ILE A 39 19.58 -4.61 15.43
N ARG A 40 19.66 -3.80 16.49
CA ARG A 40 19.04 -4.12 17.79
C ARG A 40 17.52 -4.11 17.71
N SER A 41 16.94 -3.15 17.00
CA SER A 41 15.49 -3.06 16.83
C SER A 41 14.98 -4.26 16.03
N ALA A 42 15.64 -4.62 14.91
CA ALA A 42 15.31 -5.79 14.11
C ALA A 42 15.40 -7.10 14.92
N ALA A 43 16.45 -7.27 15.72
CA ALA A 43 16.59 -8.42 16.61
C ALA A 43 15.46 -8.51 17.66
N LYS A 44 15.05 -7.36 18.22
CA LYS A 44 13.90 -7.29 19.14
C LYS A 44 12.60 -7.69 18.45
N TYR A 45 12.32 -7.15 17.27
CA TYR A 45 11.11 -7.49 16.51
C TYR A 45 11.04 -8.98 16.14
N ALA A 46 12.17 -9.56 15.72
CA ALA A 46 12.23 -10.99 15.42
C ALA A 46 11.94 -11.86 16.65
N ALA A 47 12.50 -11.51 17.82
CA ALA A 47 12.24 -12.23 19.06
C ALA A 47 10.77 -12.13 19.51
N GLU A 48 10.15 -10.95 19.37
CA GLU A 48 8.73 -10.77 19.66
C GLU A 48 7.83 -11.60 18.74
N ASP A 49 8.13 -11.61 17.44
CA ASP A 49 7.35 -12.34 16.45
C ASP A 49 7.42 -13.86 16.70
N GLU A 50 8.61 -14.40 16.94
CA GLU A 50 8.79 -15.81 17.28
C GLU A 50 8.11 -16.20 18.60
N MET A 51 8.05 -15.30 19.58
CA MET A 51 7.31 -15.54 20.82
C MET A 51 5.80 -15.52 20.58
N LYS A 52 5.30 -14.58 19.76
CA LYS A 52 3.88 -14.54 19.36
C LYS A 52 3.48 -15.82 18.63
N LYS A 53 4.30 -16.30 17.69
CA LYS A 53 4.08 -17.58 16.99
C LYS A 53 4.03 -18.76 17.94
N ARG A 54 4.99 -18.88 18.87
CA ARG A 54 4.98 -19.94 19.89
C ARG A 54 3.76 -19.85 20.80
N ALA A 55 3.39 -18.65 21.25
CA ALA A 55 2.25 -18.43 22.11
C ALA A 55 0.92 -18.84 21.46
N ILE A 56 0.77 -18.69 20.13
CA ILE A 56 -0.42 -19.17 19.40
C ILE A 56 -0.61 -20.69 19.57
N HIS A 57 0.48 -21.45 19.64
CA HIS A 57 0.44 -22.90 19.72
C HIS A 57 0.47 -23.44 21.16
N GLU A 58 1.16 -22.75 22.07
CA GLU A 58 1.42 -23.24 23.42
C GLU A 58 0.46 -22.70 24.48
N ALA A 59 -0.23 -21.58 24.23
CA ALA A 59 -1.14 -21.00 25.21
C ALA A 59 -2.45 -21.80 25.31
N SER A 60 -2.87 -22.09 26.53
CA SER A 60 -4.14 -22.80 26.78
C SER A 60 -5.36 -21.88 26.72
N ASP A 61 -5.17 -20.59 27.02
CA ASP A 61 -6.21 -19.57 27.03
C ASP A 61 -5.66 -18.21 26.56
N TYR A 62 -6.57 -17.26 26.37
CA TYR A 62 -6.24 -15.93 25.84
C TYR A 62 -5.42 -15.09 26.83
N ASP A 63 -5.63 -15.26 28.14
CA ASP A 63 -4.91 -14.51 29.16
C ASP A 63 -3.45 -14.98 29.27
N ASP A 64 -3.17 -16.29 29.16
CA ASP A 64 -1.83 -16.87 29.04
C ASP A 64 -1.14 -16.39 27.76
N PHE A 65 -1.88 -16.38 26.63
CA PHE A 65 -1.37 -15.81 25.38
C PHE A 65 -0.97 -14.34 25.55
N ARG A 66 -1.84 -13.51 26.15
CA ARG A 66 -1.59 -12.08 26.37
C ARG A 66 -0.39 -11.86 27.29
N ALA A 67 -0.26 -12.64 28.36
CA ALA A 67 0.87 -12.56 29.29
C ALA A 67 2.20 -12.90 28.61
N ARG A 68 2.23 -13.96 27.78
CA ARG A 68 3.42 -14.38 27.03
C ARG A 68 3.85 -13.34 25.98
N VAL A 69 2.89 -12.73 25.29
CA VAL A 69 3.16 -11.66 24.32
C VAL A 69 3.67 -10.39 25.02
N ALA A 70 3.11 -10.04 26.18
CA ALA A 70 3.55 -8.88 26.96
C ALA A 70 4.99 -9.04 27.50
N CYS A 71 5.38 -10.24 27.92
CA CYS A 71 6.76 -10.51 28.34
C CYS A 71 7.76 -10.27 27.20
N ALA A 72 7.37 -10.53 25.95
CA ALA A 72 8.22 -10.31 24.79
C ALA A 72 8.37 -8.81 24.44
N SER A 73 7.28 -8.03 24.50
CA SER A 73 7.29 -6.61 24.13
C SER A 73 8.13 -5.75 25.08
N ASP A 74 8.09 -6.10 26.36
CA ASP A 74 8.79 -5.35 27.41
C ASP A 74 10.29 -5.69 27.49
N GLY A 75 10.78 -6.60 26.62
CA GLY A 75 12.17 -7.05 26.63
C GLY A 75 12.55 -7.81 27.90
N LEU A 76 11.54 -8.23 28.67
CA LEU A 76 11.73 -9.03 29.88
C LEU A 76 12.12 -10.44 29.45
N ARG A 77 13.40 -10.77 29.63
CA ARG A 77 13.87 -12.14 29.42
C ARG A 77 13.07 -13.05 30.34
N PRO A 78 12.60 -14.23 29.86
CA PRO A 78 11.98 -15.20 30.74
C PRO A 78 12.95 -15.49 31.89
N VAL A 79 12.47 -15.32 33.12
CA VAL A 79 13.27 -15.51 34.34
C VAL A 79 13.88 -16.90 34.28
N GLY A 80 15.21 -16.95 34.26
CA GLY A 80 15.94 -18.21 34.16
C GLY A 80 15.59 -19.13 35.33
N ARG A 81 15.66 -20.45 35.15
CA ARG A 81 15.42 -21.41 36.24
C ARG A 81 16.30 -21.12 37.45
N ASP A 82 17.52 -20.62 37.23
CA ASP A 82 18.47 -20.22 38.26
C ASP A 82 18.06 -18.93 38.98
N GLU A 83 17.54 -17.93 38.26
CA GLU A 83 16.97 -16.71 38.85
C GLU A 83 15.72 -17.02 39.67
N MET A 84 14.89 -17.94 39.19
CA MET A 84 13.71 -18.42 39.91
C MET A 84 14.11 -19.20 41.17
N GLN A 85 15.18 -20.00 41.12
CA GLN A 85 15.74 -20.67 42.30
C GLN A 85 16.35 -19.69 43.30
N GLN A 86 16.97 -18.59 42.84
CA GLN A 86 17.49 -17.54 43.71
C GLN A 86 16.37 -16.78 44.43
N LEU A 87 15.20 -16.59 43.79
CA LEU A 87 14.02 -15.99 44.40
C LEU A 87 13.32 -16.92 45.40
N ILE A 88 13.41 -18.24 45.20
CA ILE A 88 12.74 -19.25 46.04
C ILE A 88 13.57 -19.62 47.29
N ARG A 89 14.88 -19.39 47.31
CA ARG A 89 15.72 -19.67 48.50
C ARG A 89 15.32 -18.73 49.66
N PRO A 90 14.64 -19.24 50.70
CA PRO A 90 14.30 -18.47 51.88
C PRO A 90 15.50 -18.59 52.83
N GLY A 91 16.42 -17.63 52.80
CA GLY A 91 17.61 -17.74 53.65
C GLY A 91 18.46 -16.48 53.75
N ASP A 92 19.00 -15.99 52.63
CA ASP A 92 20.08 -15.01 52.71
C ASP A 92 19.68 -13.64 52.14
N ARG A 93 18.89 -12.91 52.92
CA ARG A 93 18.79 -11.43 52.80
C ARG A 93 19.62 -10.80 53.91
N SER A 94 20.94 -10.86 53.76
CA SER A 94 21.84 -9.89 54.39
C SER A 94 22.82 -9.43 53.31
N GLY A 95 22.66 -8.17 52.89
CA GLY A 95 23.34 -7.64 51.72
C GLY A 95 22.80 -6.27 51.38
N GLU A 96 23.08 -5.31 52.26
CA GLU A 96 22.98 -3.89 51.98
C GLU A 96 23.59 -3.54 50.62
N THR A 97 22.77 -3.05 49.71
CA THR A 97 23.20 -2.02 48.77
C THR A 97 22.31 -0.82 48.96
N ARG A 98 22.78 0.10 49.80
CA ARG A 98 22.47 1.53 49.72
C ARG A 98 22.77 1.97 48.29
N ASN A 99 21.74 2.33 47.53
CA ASN A 99 21.70 3.56 46.74
C ASN A 99 20.28 3.74 46.20
N GLY A 100 19.61 4.76 46.72
CA GLY A 100 18.25 5.09 46.35
C GLY A 100 18.17 5.62 44.93
N THR A 101 17.19 5.13 44.18
CA THR A 101 16.52 5.93 43.17
C THR A 101 15.05 5.58 43.24
N LYS A 102 14.28 6.54 43.76
CA LYS A 102 12.83 6.44 43.92
C LYS A 102 12.21 6.46 42.52
N ASN A 103 11.68 5.34 42.04
CA ASN A 103 10.65 5.36 41.02
C ASN A 103 9.43 4.58 41.55
N SER A 104 8.51 5.38 42.10
CA SER A 104 7.19 4.98 42.57
C SER A 104 6.29 4.78 41.35
N PHE A 105 6.19 3.55 40.86
CA PHE A 105 5.11 3.16 39.95
C PHE A 105 4.06 2.40 40.76
N TYR A 106 2.87 2.97 40.84
CA TYR A 106 1.70 2.39 41.50
C TYR A 106 1.30 1.10 40.78
N ILE A 107 1.71 -0.06 41.31
CA ILE A 107 1.07 -1.34 40.99
C ILE A 107 -0.21 -1.40 41.80
N LYS A 108 -1.33 -1.17 41.11
CA LYS A 108 -2.68 -1.34 41.62
C LYS A 108 -2.90 -2.84 41.83
N GLU A 109 -2.97 -3.25 43.09
CA GLU A 109 -3.23 -4.62 43.52
C GLU A 109 -4.55 -5.14 42.93
N CYS A 110 -4.49 -6.23 42.17
CA CYS A 110 -5.67 -6.97 41.75
C CYS A 110 -5.98 -8.07 42.79
N PRO A 111 -7.26 -8.29 43.16
CA PRO A 111 -7.61 -9.21 44.24
C PRO A 111 -7.41 -10.68 43.84
N THR A 112 -6.76 -11.42 44.72
CA THR A 112 -6.66 -12.88 44.71
C THR A 112 -8.04 -13.52 44.83
N MET A 113 -8.51 -14.19 43.77
CA MET A 113 -9.65 -15.10 43.84
C MET A 113 -9.16 -16.55 43.89
N ASN A 114 -9.31 -17.13 45.08
CA ASN A 114 -9.30 -18.56 45.34
C ASN A 114 -10.32 -19.29 44.46
N ARG A 115 -9.90 -20.23 43.61
CA ARG A 115 -10.74 -21.38 43.23
C ARG A 115 -9.93 -22.68 43.17
N ARG A 116 -9.92 -23.34 44.33
CA ARG A 116 -9.88 -24.80 44.49
C ARG A 116 -11.10 -25.41 43.79
N GLY A 117 -10.89 -26.50 43.06
CA GLY A 117 -11.94 -27.32 42.43
C GLY A 117 -11.37 -28.07 41.23
N GLU A 118 -10.61 -29.15 41.41
CA GLU A 118 -11.12 -30.51 41.58
C GLU A 118 -11.46 -31.19 40.25
N ARG A 119 -10.53 -32.08 39.87
CA ARG A 119 -10.62 -33.26 39.00
C ARG A 119 -11.95 -33.52 38.27
N THR A 120 -11.86 -33.73 36.96
CA THR A 120 -12.38 -34.97 36.33
C THR A 120 -11.66 -35.27 35.01
N ARG A 121 -10.79 -36.27 35.06
CA ARG A 121 -10.46 -37.11 33.89
C ARG A 121 -11.75 -37.83 33.49
N THR A 122 -12.31 -37.50 32.33
CA THR A 122 -13.12 -38.46 31.57
C THR A 122 -12.73 -38.38 30.10
N GLY A 123 -12.12 -39.46 29.63
CA GLY A 123 -11.91 -39.67 28.20
C GLY A 123 -13.27 -39.71 27.51
N ARG A 124 -13.40 -38.93 26.43
CA ARG A 124 -14.56 -39.03 25.55
C ARG A 124 -14.09 -39.49 24.18
N MET A 125 -14.53 -40.70 23.88
CA MET A 125 -14.34 -41.44 22.65
C MET A 125 -14.60 -40.58 21.41
N ARG A 126 -13.70 -40.72 20.43
CA ARG A 126 -13.93 -40.47 19.01
C ARG A 126 -15.12 -41.34 18.54
N LYS A 127 -16.33 -40.78 18.49
CA LYS A 127 -17.41 -41.34 17.68
C LYS A 127 -17.40 -40.66 16.33
N GLY A 128 -17.05 -41.42 15.30
CA GLY A 128 -17.15 -41.02 13.90
C GLY A 128 -18.55 -40.49 13.60
N ARG A 129 -18.59 -39.32 12.99
CA ARG A 129 -19.81 -38.84 12.33
C ARG A 129 -19.91 -39.54 10.97
N PRO A 130 -21.07 -40.11 10.62
CA PRO A 130 -21.28 -40.70 9.31
C PRO A 130 -21.17 -39.63 8.22
N GLY A 131 -20.59 -40.02 7.09
CA GLY A 131 -20.50 -39.21 5.90
C GLY A 131 -21.85 -38.65 5.49
N SER A 132 -21.95 -37.32 5.47
CA SER A 132 -22.91 -36.62 4.64
C SER A 132 -22.18 -36.29 3.35
N ASP A 133 -22.19 -37.26 2.43
CA ASP A 133 -21.90 -37.06 1.01
C ASP A 133 -22.98 -36.15 0.42
N ASN A 134 -22.94 -34.87 0.74
CA ASN A 134 -23.62 -33.83 -0.02
C ASN A 134 -22.61 -33.28 -1.03
N ARG A 135 -22.18 -34.16 -1.95
CA ARG A 135 -21.57 -33.75 -3.21
C ARG A 135 -22.64 -33.05 -4.04
N ARG A 136 -22.91 -31.78 -3.72
CA ARG A 136 -23.55 -30.86 -4.65
C ARG A 136 -22.58 -30.64 -5.80
N LEU A 137 -22.71 -31.52 -6.78
CA LEU A 137 -22.22 -31.33 -8.12
C LEU A 137 -22.91 -30.10 -8.71
N GLY A 138 -22.11 -29.19 -9.24
CA GLY A 138 -22.53 -28.35 -10.36
C GLY A 138 -23.41 -27.15 -10.01
N ASP A 139 -22.84 -26.15 -9.35
CA ASP A 139 -23.04 -24.79 -9.84
C ASP A 139 -21.72 -24.02 -9.70
N SER A 140 -20.81 -24.29 -10.64
CA SER A 140 -19.48 -23.70 -10.73
C SER A 140 -19.48 -22.35 -11.44
N ASN A 141 -20.64 -21.76 -11.69
CA ASN A 141 -20.74 -20.53 -12.44
C ASN A 141 -21.22 -19.39 -11.56
N VAL A 142 -20.37 -18.37 -11.50
CA VAL A 142 -20.68 -17.04 -10.98
C VAL A 142 -20.69 -16.97 -9.44
N LYS A 143 -19.53 -17.25 -8.83
CA LYS A 143 -19.14 -16.37 -7.71
C LYS A 143 -18.83 -15.02 -8.35
N ASP A 144 -19.85 -14.18 -8.51
CA ASP A 144 -19.63 -12.78 -8.76
C ASP A 144 -18.67 -12.31 -7.67
N ASP A 145 -17.48 -11.87 -8.08
CA ASP A 145 -16.45 -11.39 -7.18
C ASP A 145 -17.05 -10.27 -6.33
N ILE A 146 -17.39 -10.60 -5.07
CA ILE A 146 -18.04 -9.68 -4.14
C ILE A 146 -17.08 -8.53 -3.90
N LEU A 147 -17.44 -7.34 -4.41
CA LEU A 147 -16.66 -6.13 -4.19
C LEU A 147 -16.61 -5.81 -2.69
N PRO A 148 -15.47 -5.33 -2.17
CA PRO A 148 -15.38 -4.82 -0.81
C PRO A 148 -16.42 -3.73 -0.59
N SER A 149 -17.20 -3.84 0.49
CA SER A 149 -18.27 -2.89 0.80
C SER A 149 -17.76 -1.54 1.32
N LYS A 150 -16.48 -1.43 1.65
CA LYS A 150 -15.86 -0.23 2.21
C LYS A 150 -14.60 0.13 1.42
N PRO A 151 -14.32 1.43 1.25
CA PRO A 151 -13.06 1.87 0.66
C PRO A 151 -11.89 1.38 1.53
N PRO A 152 -10.78 0.96 0.91
CA PRO A 152 -9.57 0.61 1.66
C PRO A 152 -9.06 1.83 2.43
N ARG A 153 -8.58 1.64 3.64
CA ARG A 153 -8.06 2.72 4.49
C ARG A 153 -6.58 3.01 4.28
N ASN A 154 -5.86 2.05 3.74
CA ASN A 154 -4.42 2.11 3.52
C ASN A 154 -4.02 1.22 2.34
N PHE A 155 -2.77 1.37 1.90
CA PHE A 155 -2.22 0.59 0.78
C PHE A 155 -2.27 -0.93 1.00
N ALA A 156 -2.07 -1.42 2.22
CA ALA A 156 -2.08 -2.84 2.51
C ALA A 156 -3.48 -3.47 2.35
N GLU A 157 -4.52 -2.76 2.80
CA GLU A 157 -5.92 -3.13 2.57
C GLU A 157 -6.24 -3.12 1.08
N PHE A 158 -5.86 -2.05 0.37
CA PHE A 158 -6.00 -1.97 -1.08
C PHE A 158 -5.36 -3.19 -1.76
N LYS A 159 -4.09 -3.50 -1.45
CA LYS A 159 -3.36 -4.61 -2.08
C LYS A 159 -3.97 -5.97 -1.77
N ARG A 160 -4.46 -6.17 -0.54
CA ARG A 160 -5.15 -7.41 -0.16
C ARG A 160 -6.45 -7.57 -0.96
N ASP A 161 -7.25 -6.52 -1.01
CA ASP A 161 -8.55 -6.54 -1.69
C ASP A 161 -8.35 -6.65 -3.21
N TRP A 162 -7.39 -5.91 -3.77
CA TRP A 162 -7.00 -5.96 -5.18
C TRP A 162 -6.57 -7.37 -5.62
N LYS A 163 -5.74 -8.04 -4.83
CA LYS A 163 -5.31 -9.43 -5.09
C LYS A 163 -6.43 -10.46 -4.94
N SER A 164 -7.48 -10.14 -4.19
CA SER A 164 -8.63 -11.03 -4.05
C SER A 164 -9.54 -11.03 -5.26
N ILE A 165 -9.54 -9.94 -6.03
CA ILE A 165 -10.34 -9.76 -7.24
C ILE A 165 -9.60 -10.38 -8.44
N ARG A 166 -10.23 -11.35 -9.10
CA ARG A 166 -9.61 -12.05 -10.25
C ARG A 166 -10.00 -11.48 -11.59
N ASN A 167 -11.22 -10.94 -11.70
CA ASN A 167 -11.76 -10.45 -12.96
C ASN A 167 -11.41 -8.96 -13.18
N ASP A 168 -10.83 -8.63 -14.34
CA ASP A 168 -10.47 -7.27 -14.72
C ASP A 168 -11.68 -6.33 -14.77
N LYS A 169 -12.85 -6.85 -15.16
CA LYS A 169 -14.11 -6.08 -15.10
C LYS A 169 -14.44 -5.67 -13.67
N THR A 170 -14.22 -6.56 -12.71
CA THR A 170 -14.46 -6.28 -11.29
C THR A 170 -13.38 -5.36 -10.72
N LYS A 171 -12.11 -5.52 -11.12
CA LYS A 171 -11.04 -4.57 -10.78
C LYS A 171 -11.34 -3.17 -11.28
N PHE A 172 -11.86 -3.04 -12.49
CA PHE A 172 -12.26 -1.76 -13.05
C PHE A 172 -13.41 -1.13 -12.25
N ARG A 173 -14.43 -1.92 -11.91
CA ARG A 173 -15.52 -1.47 -11.02
C ARG A 173 -15.01 -1.06 -9.63
N TYR A 174 -14.03 -1.79 -9.10
CA TYR A 174 -13.40 -1.45 -7.83
C TYR A 174 -12.71 -0.09 -7.89
N LEU A 175 -11.96 0.19 -8.97
CA LEU A 175 -11.35 1.51 -9.19
C LEU A 175 -12.39 2.62 -9.35
N SER A 176 -13.53 2.35 -9.99
CA SER A 176 -14.56 3.37 -10.24
C SER A 176 -15.47 3.65 -9.04
N SER A 177 -15.75 2.62 -8.22
CA SER A 177 -16.84 2.68 -7.23
C SER A 177 -16.38 2.55 -5.78
N CYS A 178 -15.27 1.87 -5.53
CA CYS A 178 -14.79 1.61 -4.17
C CYS A 178 -13.68 2.56 -3.73
N LEU A 179 -13.00 3.22 -4.68
CA LEU A 179 -11.97 4.20 -4.35
C LEU A 179 -12.56 5.61 -4.33
N PRO A 180 -12.06 6.50 -3.44
CA PRO A 180 -12.35 7.93 -3.57
C PRO A 180 -11.80 8.44 -4.90
N THR A 181 -12.04 9.72 -5.24
CA THR A 181 -11.53 10.28 -6.49
C THR A 181 -10.04 9.96 -6.66
N PRO A 182 -9.53 9.73 -7.90
CA PRO A 182 -8.16 9.25 -8.12
C PRO A 182 -7.10 10.07 -7.37
N GLU A 183 -7.33 11.38 -7.20
CA GLU A 183 -6.44 12.28 -6.46
C GLU A 183 -6.40 11.98 -4.96
N LEU A 184 -7.55 11.67 -4.35
CA LEU A 184 -7.65 11.27 -2.96
C LEU A 184 -7.05 9.88 -2.76
N ALA A 185 -7.32 8.96 -3.67
CA ALA A 185 -6.71 7.63 -3.64
C ALA A 185 -5.18 7.72 -3.67
N VAL A 186 -4.61 8.56 -4.55
CA VAL A 186 -3.16 8.78 -4.61
C VAL A 186 -2.61 9.46 -3.35
N SER A 187 -3.27 10.51 -2.86
CA SER A 187 -2.76 11.26 -1.71
C SER A 187 -2.91 10.54 -0.37
N GLU A 188 -3.92 9.68 -0.20
CA GLU A 188 -4.18 8.95 1.04
C GLU A 188 -3.64 7.52 1.01
N LEU A 189 -3.89 6.76 -0.07
CA LEU A 189 -3.51 5.35 -0.14
C LEU A 189 -2.07 5.18 -0.63
N PHE A 190 -1.68 5.90 -1.67
CA PHE A 190 -0.37 5.76 -2.32
C PHE A 190 0.64 6.84 -1.86
N ARG A 191 0.41 7.42 -0.68
CA ARG A 191 1.21 8.53 -0.14
C ARG A 191 2.69 8.20 -0.01
N THR A 192 3.01 7.01 0.49
CA THR A 192 4.39 6.59 0.79
C THR A 192 5.09 6.06 -0.45
N GLU A 193 4.44 5.15 -1.16
CA GLU A 193 4.91 4.56 -2.41
C GLU A 193 3.78 3.73 -3.04
N ILE A 194 3.85 3.60 -4.36
CA ILE A 194 3.17 2.57 -5.13
C ILE A 194 4.23 1.59 -5.62
N ASP A 195 3.98 0.28 -5.61
CA ASP A 195 4.92 -0.67 -6.22
C ASP A 195 4.67 -0.81 -7.73
N ALA A 196 5.72 -1.16 -8.49
CA ALA A 196 5.65 -1.27 -9.95
C ALA A 196 4.61 -2.30 -10.42
N ASP A 197 4.45 -3.41 -9.70
CA ASP A 197 3.47 -4.45 -10.01
C ASP A 197 2.03 -3.88 -9.91
N SER A 198 1.72 -3.22 -8.80
CA SER A 198 0.41 -2.61 -8.56
C SER A 198 0.13 -1.49 -9.57
N LEU A 199 1.13 -0.68 -9.90
CA LEU A 199 1.01 0.33 -10.95
C LEU A 199 0.69 -0.31 -12.30
N GLY A 200 1.41 -1.37 -12.66
CA GLY A 200 1.19 -2.12 -13.90
C GLY A 200 -0.22 -2.72 -13.98
N GLU A 201 -0.69 -3.36 -12.91
CA GLU A 201 -2.04 -3.93 -12.85
C GLU A 201 -3.14 -2.86 -12.95
N ILE A 202 -2.94 -1.68 -12.33
CA ILE A 202 -3.87 -0.55 -12.47
C ILE A 202 -3.93 -0.10 -13.93
N LEU A 203 -2.79 0.06 -14.60
CA LEU A 203 -2.73 0.45 -16.01
C LEU A 203 -3.42 -0.58 -16.92
N GLU A 204 -3.17 -1.87 -16.71
CA GLU A 204 -3.83 -2.95 -17.45
C GLU A 204 -5.35 -2.91 -17.25
N THR A 205 -5.80 -2.67 -16.02
CA THR A 205 -7.23 -2.54 -15.69
C THR A 205 -7.86 -1.32 -16.39
N LEU A 206 -7.15 -0.18 -16.43
CA LEU A 206 -7.63 1.02 -17.14
C LEU A 206 -7.69 0.79 -18.65
N SER A 207 -6.67 0.14 -19.23
CA SER A 207 -6.66 -0.23 -20.65
C SER A 207 -7.79 -1.20 -20.97
N PHE A 208 -8.09 -2.16 -20.10
CA PHE A 208 -9.23 -3.05 -20.27
C PHE A 208 -10.53 -2.26 -20.42
N GLY A 209 -10.76 -1.24 -19.57
CA GLY A 209 -11.92 -0.38 -19.68
C GLY A 209 -11.99 0.40 -21.00
N VAL A 210 -10.84 0.87 -21.50
CA VAL A 210 -10.72 1.52 -22.81
C VAL A 210 -11.02 0.55 -23.97
N SER A 211 -10.50 -0.67 -23.90
CA SER A 211 -10.69 -1.69 -24.94
C SER A 211 -12.12 -2.21 -25.01
N GLN A 212 -12.78 -2.42 -23.87
CA GLN A 212 -14.17 -2.91 -23.83
C GLN A 212 -15.15 -1.97 -24.53
N ARG A 213 -14.88 -0.66 -24.48
CA ARG A 213 -15.67 0.34 -25.20
C ARG A 213 -15.61 0.13 -26.71
N ASN A 214 -14.47 -0.28 -27.27
CA ASN A 214 -14.34 -0.47 -28.71
C ASN A 214 -15.12 -1.69 -29.19
N ILE A 215 -15.19 -2.74 -28.36
CA ILE A 215 -15.90 -3.99 -28.68
C ILE A 215 -17.42 -3.79 -28.61
N SER A 216 -17.91 -3.04 -27.63
CA SER A 216 -19.36 -2.83 -27.45
C SER A 216 -20.05 -2.10 -28.60
N MET A 217 -19.31 -1.51 -29.55
CA MET A 217 -19.91 -0.85 -30.73
C MET A 217 -20.23 -1.84 -31.87
N GLU A 218 -19.74 -3.07 -31.83
CA GLU A 218 -19.93 -4.03 -32.93
C GLU A 218 -21.03 -5.07 -32.66
N ASP A 219 -21.39 -5.33 -31.39
CA ASP A 219 -22.36 -6.35 -31.01
C ASP A 219 -23.60 -5.75 -30.31
N ASP A 220 -24.64 -5.42 -31.08
CA ASP A 220 -25.98 -5.00 -30.62
C ASP A 220 -26.81 -6.16 -30.01
N VAL A 221 -26.14 -7.12 -29.34
CA VAL A 221 -26.80 -8.31 -28.81
C VAL A 221 -27.40 -8.02 -27.43
N VAL A 222 -28.73 -8.01 -27.40
CA VAL A 222 -29.60 -7.76 -26.25
C VAL A 222 -29.34 -8.77 -25.12
N GLY A 223 -28.62 -8.37 -24.07
CA GLY A 223 -28.65 -9.09 -22.80
C GLY A 223 -27.48 -8.81 -21.87
N VAL A 224 -27.74 -8.00 -20.83
CA VAL A 224 -27.16 -7.92 -19.46
C VAL A 224 -26.93 -6.46 -19.06
N GLN A 225 -27.75 -5.97 -18.12
CA GLN A 225 -27.96 -4.55 -17.76
C GLN A 225 -26.80 -3.85 -17.03
N ASP A 226 -25.66 -4.49 -16.86
CA ASP A 226 -24.67 -4.08 -15.85
C ASP A 226 -23.44 -3.35 -16.44
N ASN A 227 -23.50 -2.96 -17.72
CA ASN A 227 -22.40 -2.32 -18.46
C ASN A 227 -22.51 -0.78 -18.58
N SER A 228 -23.38 -0.13 -17.81
CA SER A 228 -23.61 1.32 -17.90
C SER A 228 -22.34 2.18 -17.71
N LEU A 229 -21.35 1.68 -16.97
CA LEU A 229 -20.04 2.33 -16.80
C LEU A 229 -19.25 2.44 -18.10
N PHE A 230 -19.35 1.45 -19.00
CA PHE A 230 -18.62 1.44 -20.28
C PHE A 230 -19.35 2.19 -21.39
N GLN A 231 -20.64 2.48 -21.21
CA GLN A 231 -21.45 3.18 -22.22
C GLN A 231 -21.25 4.70 -22.18
N ASN A 232 -20.84 5.26 -21.04
CA ASN A 232 -20.64 6.69 -20.89
C ASN A 232 -19.17 7.06 -21.13
N ASP A 233 -18.86 7.40 -22.39
CA ASP A 233 -17.54 7.86 -22.83
C ASP A 233 -16.94 8.92 -21.90
N ASP A 234 -17.76 9.89 -21.46
CA ASP A 234 -17.31 10.98 -20.60
C ASP A 234 -16.92 10.49 -19.20
N ILE A 235 -17.62 9.50 -18.65
CA ILE A 235 -17.32 8.94 -17.33
C ILE A 235 -16.04 8.12 -17.40
N LEU A 236 -15.92 7.24 -18.41
CA LEU A 236 -14.72 6.44 -18.64
C LEU A 236 -13.50 7.34 -18.84
N LEU A 237 -13.63 8.37 -19.68
CA LEU A 237 -12.54 9.30 -19.93
C LEU A 237 -12.14 10.07 -18.67
N LYS A 238 -13.10 10.59 -17.89
CA LYS A 238 -12.80 11.29 -16.62
C LYS A 238 -12.08 10.37 -15.64
N LEU A 239 -12.49 9.11 -15.56
CA LEU A 239 -11.85 8.13 -14.67
C LEU A 239 -10.41 7.84 -15.12
N VAL A 240 -10.21 7.48 -16.39
CA VAL A 240 -8.89 7.15 -16.94
C VAL A 240 -7.96 8.37 -16.85
N LEU A 241 -8.44 9.54 -17.26
CA LEU A 241 -7.67 10.78 -17.19
C LEU A 241 -7.34 11.15 -15.74
N GLY A 242 -8.31 11.03 -14.82
CA GLY A 242 -8.11 11.29 -13.40
C GLY A 242 -7.00 10.42 -12.82
N TRP A 243 -6.99 9.12 -13.12
CA TRP A 243 -5.91 8.22 -12.70
C TRP A 243 -4.56 8.58 -13.31
N ILE A 244 -4.50 8.80 -14.63
CA ILE A 244 -3.24 9.14 -15.30
C ILE A 244 -2.65 10.48 -14.80
N LEU A 245 -3.49 11.45 -14.44
CA LEU A 245 -3.05 12.71 -13.86
C LEU A 245 -2.72 12.61 -12.37
N ALA A 246 -3.39 11.73 -11.62
CA ALA A 246 -3.16 11.55 -10.19
C ALA A 246 -1.89 10.74 -9.91
N LEU A 247 -1.61 9.68 -10.67
CA LEU A 247 -0.49 8.76 -10.41
C LEU A 247 0.89 9.42 -10.30
N PRO A 248 1.23 10.49 -11.08
CA PRO A 248 2.44 11.27 -10.87
C PRO A 248 2.59 11.90 -9.48
N GLY A 249 1.49 12.08 -8.75
CA GLY A 249 1.49 12.54 -7.36
C GLY A 249 2.00 11.49 -6.36
N CYS A 250 2.10 10.22 -6.75
CA CYS A 250 2.69 9.18 -5.91
C CYS A 250 4.20 9.39 -5.77
N HIS A 251 4.73 9.16 -4.57
CA HIS A 251 6.17 9.11 -4.38
C HIS A 251 6.76 7.94 -5.19
N ARG A 252 7.90 8.15 -5.84
CA ARG A 252 8.59 7.18 -6.73
C ARG A 252 7.85 6.76 -8.00
N PHE A 253 6.77 7.46 -8.40
CA PHE A 253 6.06 7.16 -9.66
C PHE A 253 7.00 7.01 -10.86
N LEU A 254 7.93 7.94 -11.03
CA LEU A 254 8.89 7.94 -12.14
C LEU A 254 9.80 6.71 -12.13
N ILE A 255 10.25 6.29 -10.95
CA ILE A 255 11.08 5.09 -10.78
C ILE A 255 10.27 3.86 -11.16
N ASN A 256 9.01 3.79 -10.73
CA ASN A 256 8.14 2.67 -11.06
C ASN A 256 7.82 2.57 -12.55
N ILE A 257 7.72 3.69 -13.27
CA ILE A 257 7.61 3.68 -14.73
C ILE A 257 8.79 2.95 -15.38
N LEU A 258 10.02 3.17 -14.88
CA LEU A 258 11.21 2.51 -15.42
C LEU A 258 11.17 0.98 -15.21
N PHE A 259 10.53 0.52 -14.14
CA PHE A 259 10.37 -0.89 -13.80
C PHE A 259 9.17 -1.58 -14.47
N LEU A 260 8.34 -0.84 -15.22
CA LEU A 260 7.23 -1.45 -15.96
C LEU A 260 7.76 -2.46 -16.99
N THR A 261 7.07 -3.58 -17.11
CA THR A 261 7.37 -4.58 -18.15
C THR A 261 7.12 -4.00 -19.55
N LYS A 262 7.69 -4.63 -20.59
CA LYS A 262 7.46 -4.20 -21.98
C LYS A 262 5.96 -4.14 -22.33
N ASN A 263 5.19 -5.14 -21.90
CA ASN A 263 3.75 -5.17 -22.15
C ASN A 263 3.02 -4.03 -21.44
N GLN A 264 3.33 -3.76 -20.16
CA GLN A 264 2.73 -2.66 -19.40
C GLN A 264 3.08 -1.29 -19.98
N ARG A 265 4.29 -1.14 -20.54
CA ARG A 265 4.70 0.03 -21.30
C ARG A 265 3.84 0.20 -22.55
N GLU A 266 3.62 -0.85 -23.33
CA GLU A 266 2.72 -0.81 -24.51
C GLU A 266 1.27 -0.45 -24.12
N VAL A 267 0.78 -0.97 -22.99
CA VAL A 267 -0.51 -0.61 -22.40
C VAL A 267 -0.58 0.88 -22.02
N LEU A 268 0.46 1.42 -21.37
CA LEU A 268 0.52 2.85 -21.05
C LEU A 268 0.50 3.70 -22.32
N ALA A 269 1.27 3.31 -23.34
CA ALA A 269 1.32 4.00 -24.62
C ALA A 269 -0.05 3.97 -25.34
N SER A 270 -0.78 2.86 -25.30
CA SER A 270 -2.11 2.74 -25.89
C SER A 270 -3.14 3.63 -25.19
N ILE A 271 -3.08 3.72 -23.86
CA ILE A 271 -3.92 4.65 -23.07
C ILE A 271 -3.61 6.10 -23.45
N ILE A 272 -2.33 6.48 -23.53
CA ILE A 272 -1.93 7.84 -23.91
C ILE A 272 -2.43 8.18 -25.32
N ALA A 273 -2.21 7.30 -26.29
CA ALA A 273 -2.70 7.49 -27.65
C ALA A 273 -4.23 7.64 -27.67
N TRP A 274 -4.96 6.84 -26.90
CA TRP A 274 -6.40 6.97 -26.77
C TRP A 274 -6.82 8.33 -26.19
N LEU A 275 -6.13 8.82 -25.14
CA LEU A 275 -6.39 10.14 -24.55
C LEU A 275 -6.13 11.27 -25.55
N GLU A 276 -5.11 11.16 -26.40
CA GLU A 276 -4.81 12.16 -27.44
C GLU A 276 -5.92 12.27 -28.49
N THR A 277 -6.52 11.15 -28.90
CA THR A 277 -7.61 11.17 -29.88
C THR A 277 -8.86 11.91 -29.38
N ARG A 278 -9.02 12.04 -28.06
CA ARG A 278 -10.25 12.56 -27.43
C ARG A 278 -10.21 14.05 -27.10
N ASN A 279 -9.16 14.76 -27.51
CA ASN A 279 -9.03 16.21 -27.36
C ASN A 279 -9.40 16.69 -25.93
N PHE A 280 -8.75 16.07 -24.94
CA PHE A 280 -9.09 16.19 -23.50
C PHE A 280 -9.17 17.64 -22.97
N THR A 281 -8.54 18.60 -23.65
CA THR A 281 -8.64 20.04 -23.38
C THR A 281 -10.09 20.53 -23.40
N GLU A 282 -10.90 20.12 -24.38
CA GLU A 282 -12.31 20.52 -24.42
C GLU A 282 -13.11 19.96 -23.23
N ILE A 283 -12.73 18.77 -22.76
CA ILE A 283 -13.46 18.04 -21.72
C ILE A 283 -13.10 18.58 -20.34
N LEU A 284 -11.83 18.95 -20.12
CA LEU A 284 -11.41 19.71 -18.95
C LEU A 284 -12.17 21.03 -18.85
N ILE A 285 -12.27 21.78 -19.95
CA ILE A 285 -12.99 23.07 -19.99
C ILE A 285 -14.49 22.87 -19.69
N ARG A 286 -15.12 21.84 -20.27
CA ARG A 286 -16.53 21.51 -19.98
C ARG A 286 -16.72 21.10 -18.51
N SER A 287 -15.77 20.38 -17.93
CA SER A 287 -15.85 19.96 -16.52
C SER A 287 -15.72 21.11 -15.54
N GLU A 288 -14.91 22.13 -15.86
CA GLU A 288 -14.67 23.29 -15.00
C GLU A 288 -15.91 24.20 -14.93
N ASN A 289 -16.62 24.34 -16.05
CA ASN A 289 -17.89 25.08 -16.11
C ASN A 289 -19.04 24.39 -15.38
N ALA A 290 -18.94 23.08 -15.10
CA ALA A 290 -20.01 22.32 -14.48
C ALA A 290 -20.08 22.47 -12.94
N ASN A 291 -19.24 23.31 -12.30
CA ASN A 291 -19.18 23.54 -10.84
C ASN A 291 -19.04 22.28 -9.96
N GLN A 292 -18.77 21.11 -10.56
CA GLN A 292 -18.80 19.82 -9.87
C GLN A 292 -17.41 19.23 -9.57
N VAL A 293 -16.31 19.90 -9.94
CA VAL A 293 -14.97 19.31 -9.71
C VAL A 293 -14.03 20.28 -9.02
N SER A 294 -14.16 20.40 -7.70
CA SER A 294 -13.20 21.16 -6.89
C SER A 294 -11.83 20.46 -6.80
N SER A 295 -11.75 19.15 -7.08
CA SER A 295 -10.53 18.34 -6.92
C SER A 295 -9.48 18.53 -8.02
N PHE A 296 -9.85 18.89 -9.26
CA PHE A 296 -8.87 19.12 -10.34
C PHE A 296 -8.15 20.46 -10.26
N THR A 297 -8.62 21.38 -9.41
CA THR A 297 -8.09 22.75 -9.34
C THR A 297 -6.63 22.83 -8.91
N LYS A 298 -6.08 21.78 -8.29
CA LYS A 298 -4.65 21.73 -7.90
C LYS A 298 -3.70 21.51 -9.08
N TYR A 299 -4.19 20.99 -10.21
CA TYR A 299 -3.41 20.81 -11.44
C TYR A 299 -3.49 22.01 -12.38
N LYS A 300 -3.94 23.18 -11.90
CA LYS A 300 -4.19 24.37 -12.71
C LYS A 300 -2.97 24.97 -13.41
N GLU A 301 -1.75 24.62 -13.01
CA GLU A 301 -0.53 25.22 -13.57
C GLU A 301 0.32 24.27 -14.42
N CYS A 302 0.33 22.95 -14.13
CA CYS A 302 0.87 21.98 -15.08
C CYS A 302 -0.27 21.56 -16.00
N THR A 303 -0.25 22.04 -17.24
CA THR A 303 -1.23 21.60 -18.23
C THR A 303 -1.22 20.07 -18.29
N ALA A 304 -2.37 19.39 -18.32
CA ALA A 304 -2.43 17.93 -18.46
C ALA A 304 -1.52 17.43 -19.60
N LYS A 305 -1.32 18.28 -20.61
CA LYS A 305 -0.32 18.13 -21.68
C LYS A 305 1.12 18.00 -21.16
N GLU A 306 1.60 18.86 -20.26
CA GLU A 306 2.93 18.72 -19.67
C GLU A 306 3.12 17.43 -18.88
N ILE A 307 2.09 16.99 -18.15
CA ILE A 307 2.15 15.72 -17.42
C ILE A 307 2.25 14.55 -18.40
N ILE A 308 1.42 14.55 -19.44
CA ILE A 308 1.47 13.55 -20.51
C ILE A 308 2.82 13.59 -21.23
N ASP A 309 3.33 14.78 -21.56
CA ASP A 309 4.61 14.94 -22.25
C ASP A 309 5.79 14.51 -21.36
N LYS A 310 5.71 14.75 -20.03
CA LYS A 310 6.65 14.16 -19.06
C LYS A 310 6.58 12.64 -19.08
N ILE A 311 5.38 12.05 -18.95
CA ILE A 311 5.20 10.59 -18.99
C ILE A 311 5.77 10.00 -20.28
N LYS A 312 5.51 10.63 -21.43
CA LYS A 312 6.10 10.26 -22.72
C LYS A 312 7.62 10.34 -22.70
N TRP A 313 8.18 11.42 -22.19
CA TRP A 313 9.63 11.58 -22.11
C TRP A 313 10.27 10.43 -21.31
N TYR A 314 9.70 10.07 -20.15
CA TYR A 314 10.16 8.93 -19.36
C TYR A 314 9.97 7.61 -20.09
N TYR A 315 8.85 7.43 -20.79
CA TYR A 315 8.60 6.25 -21.61
C TYR A 315 9.67 6.08 -22.71
N TYR A 316 9.99 7.15 -23.43
CA TYR A 316 11.02 7.14 -24.48
C TYR A 316 12.43 6.94 -23.91
N ALA A 317 12.73 7.55 -22.76
CA ALA A 317 13.99 7.36 -22.07
C ALA A 317 14.18 5.91 -21.57
N ALA A 318 13.10 5.22 -21.17
CA ALA A 318 13.14 3.83 -20.71
C ALA A 318 13.24 2.79 -21.84
N THR A 319 12.92 3.19 -23.07
CA THR A 319 12.90 2.32 -24.25
C THR A 319 14.13 2.49 -25.15
N SER A 320 14.87 3.58 -24.96
CA SER A 320 16.17 3.85 -25.60
C SER A 320 17.31 3.13 -24.89
#